data_AF-A0A2S6M6T6-F1
#
_entry.id   AF-A0A2S6M6T6-F1
#
_cell.length_a   1.000
_cell.length_b   1.000
_cell.length_c   1.000
_cell.angle_alpha   90.00
_cell.angle_beta   90.00
_cell.angle_gamma   90.00
#
_symmetry.space_group_name_H-M   'P 1'
#
loop_
_entity.id
_entity.type
_entity.pdbx_description
1 polymer ?
#
loop_
_entity_poly.entity_id
_entity_poly.type
_entity_poly.pdbx_seq_one_letter_code
_entity_poly.pdbx_strand_id
1 'polypeptide(L)'
;MTLDNVARSRFWARQEPALWLAIAGILAAAIGVSWNPTPLAQALAAIFIGCALVHATFDYGPRRALVLFVACNAIAFAMENLSTATGFPFGVYHFEVGPNLSHVGLIPIIVGPLWFGAGYFSWVVASVLLDGADRQLHRPFNLIALPVVAAFVMTQWDLVMDAPNATIAMVWIWHDGGGVFVVPLSNYLGWLLTSWLIFYAFALYLRRSCRIQG
;
A
#
# COMPACT_ATOMS: atom_id res chain seq x y z
N MET A 1 3.18 20.20 -34.73
CA MET A 1 2.65 18.93 -34.18
C MET A 1 2.91 17.86 -35.24
N THR A 2 3.76 16.87 -34.97
CA THR A 2 4.20 15.87 -35.98
C THR A 2 3.14 14.78 -36.19
N LEU A 3 3.08 14.17 -37.38
CA LEU A 3 2.13 13.10 -37.72
C LEU A 3 2.20 11.92 -36.74
N ASP A 4 3.40 11.62 -36.22
CA ASP A 4 3.62 10.60 -35.19
C ASP A 4 2.91 10.91 -33.86
N ASN A 5 2.84 12.18 -33.45
CA ASN A 5 2.13 12.58 -32.25
C ASN A 5 0.61 12.41 -32.38
N VAL A 6 0.07 12.55 -33.60
CA VAL A 6 -1.37 12.38 -33.89
C VAL A 6 -1.75 10.91 -33.98
N ALA A 7 -0.90 10.07 -34.59
CA ALA A 7 -1.10 8.63 -34.62
C ALA A 7 -1.03 8.02 -33.20
N ARG A 8 -0.05 8.46 -32.41
CA ARG A 8 0.12 8.03 -31.03
C ARG A 8 -1.06 8.48 -30.14
N SER A 9 -1.54 9.72 -30.26
CA SER A 9 -2.69 10.20 -29.48
C SER A 9 -3.99 9.46 -29.81
N ARG A 10 -4.22 9.13 -31.09
CA ARG A 10 -5.38 8.33 -31.52
C ARG A 10 -5.33 6.87 -31.06
N PHE A 11 -4.13 6.30 -30.97
CA PHE A 11 -3.92 4.95 -30.43
C PHE A 11 -4.24 4.90 -28.92
N TRP A 12 -3.73 5.85 -28.14
CA TRP A 12 -4.04 5.97 -26.71
C TRP A 12 -5.53 6.19 -26.46
N ALA A 13 -6.17 7.10 -27.21
CA ALA A 13 -7.61 7.38 -27.08
C ALA A 13 -8.50 6.15 -27.36
N ARG A 14 -8.04 5.19 -28.18
CA ARG A 14 -8.76 3.92 -28.41
C ARG A 14 -8.54 2.89 -27.31
N GLN A 15 -7.41 2.94 -26.60
CA GLN A 15 -7.08 2.00 -25.54
C GLN A 15 -7.57 2.44 -24.16
N GLU A 16 -7.79 3.74 -23.95
CA GLU A 16 -8.39 4.30 -22.73
C GLU A 16 -9.68 3.60 -22.27
N PRO A 17 -10.72 3.40 -23.12
CA PRO A 17 -11.94 2.74 -22.66
C PRO A 17 -11.70 1.28 -22.24
N ALA A 18 -10.82 0.56 -22.94
CA ALA A 18 -10.47 -0.81 -22.57
C ALA A 18 -9.72 -0.87 -21.24
N LEU A 19 -8.81 0.08 -20.99
CA LEU A 19 -8.10 0.23 -19.72
C LEU A 19 -9.08 0.53 -18.57
N TRP A 20 -9.98 1.50 -18.75
CA TRP A 20 -10.97 1.85 -17.73
C TRP A 20 -11.93 0.69 -17.44
N LEU A 21 -12.36 -0.05 -18.47
CA LEU A 21 -13.16 -1.25 -18.29
C LEU A 21 -12.40 -2.36 -17.56
N ALA A 22 -11.11 -2.54 -17.84
CA ALA A 22 -10.27 -3.51 -17.13
C ALA A 22 -10.10 -3.12 -15.65
N ILE A 23 -9.83 -1.84 -15.36
CA ILE A 23 -9.76 -1.32 -13.99
C ILE A 23 -11.09 -1.52 -13.27
N ALA A 24 -12.21 -1.13 -13.88
CA ALA A 24 -13.54 -1.31 -13.31
C ALA A 24 -13.85 -2.78 -13.05
N GLY A 25 -13.49 -3.68 -13.97
CA GLY A 25 -13.65 -5.12 -13.81
C GLY A 25 -12.83 -5.69 -12.65
N ILE A 26 -11.56 -5.27 -12.51
CA ILE A 26 -10.70 -5.69 -11.39
C ILE A 26 -11.26 -5.18 -10.06
N LEU A 27 -11.70 -3.92 -9.99
CA LEU A 27 -12.28 -3.35 -8.79
C LEU A 27 -13.60 -4.03 -8.42
N ALA A 28 -14.48 -4.27 -9.38
CA ALA A 28 -15.74 -4.99 -9.15
C ALA A 28 -15.49 -6.43 -8.67
N ALA A 29 -14.52 -7.12 -9.27
CA ALA A 29 -14.12 -8.46 -8.82
C ALA A 29 -13.56 -8.42 -7.39
N ALA A 30 -12.65 -7.48 -7.09
CA ALA A 30 -12.08 -7.30 -5.77
C ALA A 30 -13.15 -7.04 -4.71
N ILE A 31 -14.14 -6.18 -5.00
CA ILE A 31 -15.29 -5.93 -4.11
C ILE A 31 -16.11 -7.21 -3.94
N GLY A 32 -16.41 -7.92 -5.04
CA GLY A 32 -17.22 -9.15 -5.01
C GLY A 32 -16.61 -10.29 -4.19
N VAL A 33 -15.27 -10.37 -4.12
CA VAL A 33 -14.55 -11.41 -3.36
C VAL A 33 -13.96 -10.94 -2.04
N SER A 34 -14.07 -9.65 -1.71
CA SER A 34 -13.45 -9.05 -0.51
C SER A 34 -13.88 -9.69 0.81
N TRP A 35 -15.02 -10.38 0.82
CA TRP A 35 -15.63 -10.97 2.01
C TRP A 35 -15.16 -12.39 2.33
N ASN A 36 -14.33 -13.00 1.48
CA ASN A 36 -13.91 -14.39 1.67
C ASN A 36 -12.49 -14.62 1.12
N PRO A 37 -11.54 -15.17 1.90
CA PRO A 37 -10.14 -15.39 1.50
C PRO A 37 -9.97 -16.56 0.50
N THR A 38 -10.70 -16.50 -0.61
CA THR A 38 -10.68 -17.46 -1.71
C THR A 38 -9.36 -17.39 -2.49
N PRO A 39 -8.97 -18.44 -3.23
CA PRO A 39 -7.84 -18.39 -4.15
C PRO A 39 -7.93 -17.24 -5.17
N LEU A 40 -9.16 -16.87 -5.57
CA LEU A 40 -9.39 -15.74 -6.46
C LEU A 40 -9.05 -14.40 -5.78
N ALA A 41 -9.43 -14.20 -4.52
CA ALA A 41 -9.04 -13.00 -3.76
C ALA A 41 -7.52 -12.88 -3.61
N GLN A 42 -6.83 -14.00 -3.35
CA GLN A 42 -5.37 -14.04 -3.29
C GLN A 42 -4.73 -13.73 -4.66
N ALA A 43 -5.28 -14.26 -5.75
CA ALA A 43 -4.82 -13.96 -7.10
C ALA A 43 -5.00 -12.48 -7.46
N LEU A 44 -6.14 -11.88 -7.09
CA LEU A 44 -6.40 -10.45 -7.29
C LEU A 44 -5.45 -9.57 -6.46
N ALA A 45 -5.17 -9.96 -5.22
CA ALA A 45 -4.15 -9.29 -4.40
C ALA A 45 -2.75 -9.38 -5.04
N ALA A 46 -2.36 -10.55 -5.55
CA ALA A 46 -1.10 -10.73 -6.26
C ALA A 46 -1.01 -9.88 -7.54
N ILE A 47 -2.10 -9.80 -8.32
CA ILE A 47 -2.20 -8.92 -9.49
C ILE A 47 -2.05 -7.45 -9.07
N PHE A 48 -2.73 -7.03 -8.00
CA PHE A 48 -2.64 -5.67 -7.47
C PHE A 48 -1.19 -5.30 -7.09
N ILE A 49 -0.49 -6.19 -6.37
CA ILE A 49 0.92 -6.01 -6.02
C ILE A 49 1.81 -6.00 -7.28
N GLY A 50 1.55 -6.88 -8.25
CA GLY A 50 2.27 -6.93 -9.52
C GLY A 50 2.12 -5.63 -10.31
N CYS A 51 0.90 -5.10 -10.41
CA CYS A 51 0.62 -3.81 -11.03
C CYS A 51 1.35 -2.67 -10.32
N ALA A 52 1.34 -2.65 -8.98
CA ALA A 52 2.11 -1.66 -8.20
C ALA A 52 3.61 -1.74 -8.50
N LEU A 53 4.18 -2.94 -8.56
CA LEU A 53 5.60 -3.14 -8.83
C LEU A 53 5.99 -2.70 -10.23
N VAL A 54 5.19 -3.06 -11.24
CA VAL A 54 5.38 -2.66 -12.63
C VAL A 54 5.29 -1.14 -12.75
N HIS A 55 4.25 -0.53 -12.18
CA HIS A 55 4.06 0.92 -12.22
C HIS A 55 5.20 1.66 -11.49
N ALA A 56 5.61 1.18 -10.31
CA ALA A 56 6.73 1.75 -9.56
C ALA A 56 8.06 1.65 -10.33
N THR A 57 8.28 0.53 -11.02
CA THR A 57 9.48 0.33 -11.84
C THR A 57 9.51 1.27 -13.04
N PHE A 58 8.37 1.54 -13.66
CA PHE A 58 8.28 2.49 -14.78
C PHE A 58 8.45 3.94 -14.34
N ASP A 59 7.82 4.36 -13.23
CA ASP A 59 7.84 5.76 -12.78
C ASP A 59 9.14 6.14 -12.06
N TYR A 60 9.68 5.26 -11.20
CA TYR A 60 10.87 5.54 -10.40
C TYR A 60 12.13 4.77 -10.83
N GLY A 61 12.00 3.78 -11.70
CA GLY A 61 13.09 2.85 -12.03
C GLY A 61 13.22 1.70 -11.03
N PRO A 62 13.84 0.57 -11.44
CA PRO A 62 13.86 -0.68 -10.66
C PRO A 62 14.53 -0.53 -9.29
N ARG A 63 15.60 0.25 -9.20
CA ARG A 63 16.32 0.45 -7.93
C ARG A 63 15.46 1.16 -6.89
N ARG A 64 14.72 2.20 -7.29
CA ARG A 64 13.88 2.98 -6.37
C ARG A 64 12.63 2.20 -5.98
N ALA A 65 12.02 1.50 -6.94
CA ALA A 65 10.93 0.56 -6.68
C ALA A 65 11.33 -0.53 -5.67
N LEU A 66 12.52 -1.12 -5.84
CA LEU A 66 13.04 -2.12 -4.91
C LEU A 66 13.26 -1.54 -3.50
N VAL A 67 13.78 -0.32 -3.38
CA VAL A 67 13.95 0.33 -2.07
C VAL A 67 12.62 0.52 -1.36
N LEU A 68 11.58 0.98 -2.06
CA LEU A 68 10.25 1.09 -1.48
C LEU A 68 9.71 -0.28 -1.07
N PHE A 69 9.85 -1.30 -1.93
CA PHE A 69 9.44 -2.67 -1.64
C PHE A 69 10.11 -3.20 -0.36
N VAL A 70 11.42 -3.07 -0.26
CA VAL A 70 12.18 -3.50 0.92
C VAL A 70 11.79 -2.71 2.16
N ALA A 71 11.61 -1.39 2.05
CA ALA A 71 11.19 -0.55 3.17
C ALA A 71 9.81 -0.97 3.70
N CYS A 72 8.83 -1.18 2.81
CA CYS A 72 7.50 -1.69 3.17
C CYS A 72 7.61 -3.01 3.90
N ASN A 73 8.31 -4.00 3.33
CA ASN A 73 8.42 -5.34 3.94
C ASN A 73 9.14 -5.28 5.29
N ALA A 74 10.32 -4.65 5.36
CA ALA A 74 11.13 -4.64 6.57
C ALA A 74 10.46 -3.92 7.73
N ILE A 75 9.88 -2.74 7.48
CA ILE A 75 9.23 -1.95 8.53
C ILE A 75 7.91 -2.58 8.93
N ALA A 76 7.09 -3.03 7.97
CA ALA A 76 5.82 -3.71 8.30
C ALA A 76 6.07 -4.96 9.14
N PHE A 77 6.93 -5.90 8.70
CA PHE A 77 7.20 -7.09 9.50
C PHE A 77 7.79 -6.78 10.88
N ALA A 78 8.62 -5.74 11.01
CA ALA A 78 9.13 -5.32 12.30
C ALA A 78 8.01 -4.81 13.23
N MET A 79 7.13 -3.94 12.74
CA MET A 79 6.02 -3.38 13.53
C MET A 79 4.97 -4.45 13.87
N GLU A 80 4.67 -5.35 12.93
CA GLU A 80 3.69 -6.43 13.12
C GLU A 80 4.18 -7.47 14.14
N ASN A 81 5.44 -7.87 14.06
CA ASN A 81 6.04 -8.76 15.07
C ASN A 81 6.21 -8.05 16.43
N LEU A 82 6.49 -6.75 16.45
CA LEU A 82 6.50 -5.96 17.69
C LEU A 82 5.11 -5.94 18.33
N SER A 83 4.05 -5.78 17.53
CA SER A 83 2.67 -5.76 18.03
C SER A 83 2.23 -7.09 18.58
N THR A 84 2.55 -8.19 17.92
CA THR A 84 2.22 -9.52 18.43
C THR A 84 2.99 -9.86 19.71
N ALA A 85 4.21 -9.33 19.89
CA ALA A 85 5.00 -9.54 21.10
C ALA A 85 4.62 -8.61 22.27
N THR A 86 4.19 -7.38 22.01
CA THR A 86 4.04 -6.33 23.03
C THR A 86 2.65 -5.69 23.10
N GLY A 87 1.79 -5.95 22.12
CA GLY A 87 0.52 -5.24 21.90
C GLY A 87 0.67 -3.87 21.23
N PHE A 88 1.88 -3.36 21.00
CA PHE A 88 2.12 -2.08 20.32
C PHE A 88 2.75 -2.28 18.92
N PRO A 89 2.28 -1.59 17.87
CA PRO A 89 1.31 -0.50 17.92
C PRO A 89 -0.15 -0.91 17.66
N PHE A 90 -0.40 -2.10 17.10
CA PHE A 90 -1.71 -2.44 16.53
C PHE A 90 -2.70 -3.02 17.55
N GLY A 91 -2.27 -3.28 18.78
CA GLY A 91 -3.01 -4.09 19.75
C GLY A 91 -2.59 -5.56 19.69
N VAL A 92 -3.14 -6.36 20.61
CA VAL A 92 -2.96 -7.81 20.63
C VAL A 92 -4.00 -8.44 19.72
N TYR A 93 -3.53 -9.04 18.62
CA TYR A 93 -4.37 -9.69 17.64
C TYR A 93 -3.67 -10.91 17.05
N HIS A 94 -4.43 -11.77 16.37
CA HIS A 94 -3.90 -12.91 15.63
C HIS A 94 -4.60 -13.06 14.29
N PHE A 95 -3.91 -13.67 13.33
CA PHE A 95 -4.47 -14.04 12.03
C PHE A 95 -5.14 -15.41 12.14
N GLU A 96 -6.41 -15.49 11.76
CA GLU A 96 -7.14 -16.77 11.65
C GLU A 96 -6.93 -17.39 10.26
N VAL A 97 -6.66 -16.55 9.27
CA VAL A 97 -6.51 -16.94 7.86
C VAL A 97 -5.04 -17.10 7.50
N GLY A 98 -4.77 -18.12 6.67
CA GLY A 98 -3.41 -18.41 6.17
C GLY A 98 -2.51 -19.24 7.09
N PRO A 99 -3.00 -20.15 7.96
CA PRO A 99 -2.11 -20.96 8.82
C PRO A 99 -1.12 -21.83 8.03
N ASN A 100 -1.46 -22.16 6.78
CA ASN A 100 -0.62 -22.95 5.87
C ASN A 100 0.35 -22.11 5.02
N LEU A 101 0.30 -20.77 5.11
CA LEU A 101 1.24 -19.91 4.40
C LEU A 101 2.59 -19.90 5.11
N SER A 102 3.65 -19.49 4.41
CA SER A 102 4.91 -19.21 5.07
C SER A 102 4.79 -17.93 5.90
N HIS A 103 5.52 -17.88 7.02
CA HIS A 103 5.44 -16.79 7.99
C HIS A 103 6.82 -16.16 8.21
N VAL A 104 6.83 -14.88 8.56
CA VAL A 104 7.99 -14.17 9.12
C VAL A 104 7.65 -13.84 10.57
N GLY A 105 8.17 -14.66 11.48
CA GLY A 105 7.69 -14.69 12.87
C GLY A 105 6.27 -15.21 12.93
N LEU A 106 5.34 -14.44 13.50
CA LEU A 106 3.92 -14.82 13.61
C LEU A 106 3.06 -14.29 12.44
N ILE A 107 3.67 -13.58 11.49
CA ILE A 107 2.95 -12.81 10.48
C ILE A 107 3.06 -13.51 9.12
N PRO A 108 1.94 -13.73 8.39
CA PRO A 108 1.98 -14.35 7.07
C PRO A 108 2.86 -13.55 6.08
N ILE A 109 3.65 -14.25 5.26
CA ILE A 109 4.63 -13.62 4.36
C ILE A 109 3.99 -12.67 3.33
N ILE A 110 2.71 -12.88 3.02
CA ILE A 110 1.96 -12.07 2.06
C ILE A 110 1.66 -10.65 2.57
N VAL A 111 1.71 -10.43 3.89
CA VAL A 111 1.45 -9.13 4.53
C VAL A 111 2.45 -8.08 4.03
N GLY A 112 3.74 -8.38 3.99
CA GLY A 112 4.76 -7.43 3.52
C GLY A 112 4.54 -6.94 2.07
N PRO A 113 4.35 -7.83 1.09
CA PRO A 113 3.99 -7.44 -0.27
C PRO A 113 2.66 -6.67 -0.39
N LEU A 114 1.66 -6.97 0.44
CA LEU A 114 0.41 -6.18 0.50
C LEU A 114 0.66 -4.75 0.97
N TRP A 115 1.48 -4.57 2.01
CA TRP A 115 1.94 -3.25 2.47
C TRP A 115 2.62 -2.47 1.35
N PHE A 116 3.39 -3.14 0.48
CA PHE A 116 3.96 -2.48 -0.70
C PHE A 116 2.89 -2.11 -1.74
N GLY A 117 1.98 -3.03 -2.10
CA GLY A 117 0.95 -2.78 -3.10
C GLY A 117 0.09 -1.57 -2.74
N ALA A 118 -0.53 -1.60 -1.55
CA ALA A 118 -1.35 -0.51 -1.06
C ALA A 118 -0.52 0.76 -0.76
N GLY A 119 0.69 0.57 -0.21
CA GLY A 119 1.57 1.68 0.13
C GLY A 119 2.03 2.48 -1.08
N TYR A 120 2.38 1.81 -2.18
CA TYR A 120 2.79 2.47 -3.41
C TYR A 120 1.68 3.34 -4.01
N PHE A 121 0.46 2.81 -4.12
CA PHE A 121 -0.66 3.60 -4.64
C PHE A 121 -1.03 4.76 -3.69
N SER A 122 -0.93 4.56 -2.37
CA SER A 122 -1.12 5.63 -1.39
C SER A 122 -0.09 6.76 -1.56
N TRP A 123 1.17 6.41 -1.81
CA TRP A 123 2.24 7.36 -2.13
C TRP A 123 1.97 8.14 -3.42
N VAL A 124 1.53 7.46 -4.49
CA VAL A 124 1.18 8.10 -5.77
C VAL A 124 0.01 9.06 -5.60
N VAL A 125 -1.07 8.63 -4.93
CA VAL A 125 -2.24 9.48 -4.64
C VAL A 125 -1.82 10.71 -3.85
N ALA A 126 -1.05 10.54 -2.78
CA ALA A 126 -0.55 11.67 -1.99
C ALA A 126 0.34 12.62 -2.80
N SER A 127 1.16 12.09 -3.72
CA SER A 127 1.95 12.94 -4.60
C SER A 127 1.07 13.75 -5.55
N VAL A 128 0.04 13.14 -6.15
CA VAL A 128 -0.92 13.84 -7.02
C VAL A 128 -1.68 14.92 -6.25
N LEU A 129 -2.15 14.63 -5.03
CA LEU A 129 -2.83 15.60 -4.17
C LEU A 129 -1.93 16.79 -3.80
N LEU A 130 -0.62 16.58 -3.76
CA LEU A 130 0.39 17.59 -3.46
C LEU A 130 1.15 18.08 -4.71
N ASP A 131 0.52 17.99 -5.89
CA ASP A 131 1.02 18.52 -7.16
C ASP A 131 2.41 17.99 -7.57
N GLY A 132 2.58 16.66 -7.50
CA GLY A 132 3.83 15.98 -7.86
C GLY A 132 4.94 16.19 -6.84
N ALA A 133 4.60 16.16 -5.54
CA ALA A 133 5.53 16.45 -4.45
C ALA A 133 6.73 15.49 -4.40
N ASP A 134 6.57 14.25 -4.86
CA ASP A 134 7.61 13.21 -4.91
C ASP A 134 8.81 13.61 -5.81
N ARG A 135 8.57 14.42 -6.84
CA ARG A 135 9.61 14.97 -7.73
C ARG A 135 10.23 16.25 -7.19
N GLN A 136 9.67 16.82 -6.12
CA GLN A 136 10.01 18.13 -5.58
C GLN A 136 10.52 18.05 -4.12
N LEU A 137 11.12 16.92 -3.73
CA LEU A 137 11.64 16.67 -2.37
C LEU A 137 12.86 17.53 -1.97
N HIS A 138 13.36 18.38 -2.87
CA HIS A 138 14.28 19.45 -2.50
C HIS A 138 13.61 20.48 -1.57
N ARG A 139 12.28 20.66 -1.68
CA ARG A 139 11.49 21.52 -0.81
C ARG A 139 11.27 20.84 0.55
N PRO A 140 11.64 21.49 1.67
CA PRO A 140 11.53 20.87 3.00
C PRO A 140 10.08 20.56 3.39
N PHE A 141 9.12 21.38 2.92
CA PHE A 141 7.70 21.12 3.14
C PHE A 141 7.27 19.77 2.55
N ASN A 142 7.62 19.48 1.30
CA ASN A 142 7.24 18.24 0.63
C ASN A 142 7.85 17.01 1.28
N LEU A 143 9.05 17.12 1.88
CA LEU A 143 9.69 16.03 2.60
C LEU A 143 8.89 15.57 3.83
N ILE A 144 8.08 16.46 4.41
CA ILE A 144 7.25 16.17 5.58
C ILE A 144 5.80 15.90 5.15
N ALA A 145 5.24 16.78 4.32
CA ALA A 145 3.84 16.72 3.92
C ALA A 145 3.53 15.44 3.12
N LEU A 146 4.39 15.02 2.19
CA LEU A 146 4.12 13.85 1.35
C LEU A 146 4.02 12.55 2.17
N PRO A 147 4.99 12.20 3.04
CA PRO A 147 4.86 11.04 3.92
C PRO A 147 3.63 11.07 4.83
N VAL A 148 3.28 12.25 5.36
CA VAL A 148 2.11 12.39 6.23
C VAL A 148 0.81 12.14 5.46
N VAL A 149 0.63 12.79 4.31
CA VAL A 149 -0.57 12.60 3.48
C VAL A 149 -0.66 11.15 2.98
N ALA A 150 0.45 10.56 2.54
CA ALA A 150 0.49 9.16 2.12
C ALA A 150 0.11 8.20 3.25
N ALA A 151 0.55 8.47 4.48
CA ALA A 151 0.17 7.69 5.65
C ALA A 151 -1.33 7.77 5.96
N PHE A 152 -1.95 8.95 5.82
CA PHE A 152 -3.40 9.10 5.97
C PHE A 152 -4.17 8.36 4.88
N VAL A 153 -3.72 8.40 3.63
CA VAL A 153 -4.34 7.64 2.52
C VAL A 153 -4.25 6.14 2.78
N MET A 154 -3.09 5.64 3.21
CA MET A 154 -2.89 4.23 3.56
C MET A 154 -3.75 3.79 4.75
N THR A 155 -3.82 4.61 5.80
CA THR A 155 -4.63 4.31 7.00
C THR A 155 -6.13 4.39 6.71
N GLN A 156 -6.56 5.26 5.81
CA GLN A 156 -7.95 5.29 5.35
C GLN A 156 -8.33 3.98 4.66
N TRP A 157 -7.44 3.43 3.83
CA TRP A 157 -7.66 2.13 3.18
C TRP A 157 -7.82 1.02 4.23
N ASP A 158 -6.93 1.00 5.23
CA ASP A 158 -7.01 0.06 6.37
C ASP A 158 -8.34 0.19 7.11
N LEU A 159 -8.75 1.41 7.48
CA LEU A 159 -10.04 1.66 8.15
C LEU A 159 -11.25 1.08 7.39
N VAL A 160 -11.26 1.18 6.06
CA VAL A 160 -12.35 0.64 5.22
C VAL A 160 -12.26 -0.88 5.11
N MET A 161 -11.06 -1.44 5.05
CA MET A 161 -10.82 -2.88 4.95
C MET A 161 -11.06 -3.59 6.28
N ASP A 162 -10.77 -2.96 7.41
CA ASP A 162 -10.85 -3.56 8.72
C ASP A 162 -12.28 -3.91 9.12
N ALA A 163 -13.23 -3.02 8.87
CA ALA A 163 -14.63 -3.25 9.23
C ALA A 163 -15.15 -4.61 8.72
N PRO A 164 -15.06 -4.96 7.43
CA PRO A 164 -15.51 -6.26 6.94
C PRO A 164 -14.59 -7.43 7.32
N ASN A 165 -13.27 -7.22 7.35
CA ASN A 165 -12.30 -8.29 7.60
C ASN A 165 -12.25 -8.71 9.07
N ALA A 166 -12.45 -7.78 10.00
CA ALA A 166 -12.46 -8.04 11.43
C ALA A 166 -13.83 -8.52 11.96
N THR A 167 -14.95 -8.13 11.31
CA THR A 167 -16.30 -8.50 11.79
C THR A 167 -16.93 -9.69 11.06
N ILE A 168 -16.79 -9.78 9.74
CA ILE A 168 -17.51 -10.76 8.91
C ILE A 168 -16.57 -11.89 8.50
N ALA A 169 -15.45 -11.55 7.88
CA ALA A 169 -14.51 -12.53 7.35
C ALA A 169 -13.58 -13.11 8.42
N MET A 170 -13.52 -12.48 9.60
CA MET A 170 -12.70 -12.90 10.75
C MET A 170 -11.24 -13.21 10.37
N VAL A 171 -10.67 -12.40 9.47
CA VAL A 171 -9.31 -12.63 8.93
C VAL A 171 -8.26 -12.42 10.02
N TRP A 172 -8.48 -11.40 10.85
CA TRP A 172 -7.69 -11.10 12.02
C TRP A 172 -8.61 -10.69 13.17
N ILE A 173 -8.28 -11.14 14.37
CA ILE A 173 -9.15 -11.01 15.54
C ILE A 173 -8.35 -10.40 16.70
N TRP A 174 -8.81 -9.23 17.17
CA TRP A 174 -8.31 -8.58 18.37
C TRP A 174 -8.92 -9.21 19.63
N HIS A 175 -8.08 -9.55 20.61
CA HIS A 175 -8.51 -10.29 21.80
C HIS A 175 -9.40 -9.46 22.73
N ASP A 176 -9.07 -8.18 22.91
CA ASP A 176 -9.82 -7.25 23.77
C ASP A 176 -10.94 -6.52 23.02
N GLY A 177 -11.07 -6.78 21.71
CA GLY A 177 -11.92 -6.03 20.81
C GLY A 177 -11.59 -4.54 20.75
N GLY A 178 -12.51 -3.74 20.20
CA GLY A 178 -12.28 -2.31 20.01
C GLY A 178 -13.52 -1.53 19.58
N GLY A 179 -13.41 -0.20 19.66
CA GLY A 179 -14.55 0.72 19.54
C GLY A 179 -15.02 0.97 18.10
N VAL A 180 -14.27 0.53 17.08
CA VAL A 180 -14.61 0.73 15.67
C VAL A 180 -14.73 -0.64 15.01
N PHE A 181 -15.95 -1.19 14.91
CA PHE A 181 -16.17 -2.52 14.33
C PHE A 181 -15.24 -3.60 14.92
N VAL A 182 -15.13 -3.65 16.26
CA VAL A 182 -14.27 -4.58 17.03
C VAL A 182 -12.76 -4.31 16.89
N VAL A 183 -12.34 -3.30 16.12
CA VAL A 183 -10.94 -2.89 15.95
C VAL A 183 -10.57 -1.79 16.94
N PRO A 184 -9.43 -1.89 17.64
CA PRO A 184 -8.99 -0.85 18.57
C PRO A 184 -8.42 0.37 17.82
N LEU A 185 -8.60 1.57 18.39
CA LEU A 185 -8.06 2.81 17.81
C LEU A 185 -6.53 2.77 17.68
N SER A 186 -5.85 1.99 18.54
CA SER A 186 -4.40 1.76 18.45
C SER A 186 -4.01 1.16 17.10
N ASN A 187 -4.84 0.32 16.47
CA ASN A 187 -4.57 -0.21 15.14
C ASN A 187 -4.36 0.91 14.13
N TYR A 188 -5.32 1.83 14.01
CA TYR A 188 -5.24 2.92 13.03
C TYR A 188 -4.09 3.88 13.33
N LEU A 189 -3.79 4.15 14.61
CA LEU A 189 -2.61 4.93 14.98
C LEU A 189 -1.31 4.20 14.64
N GLY A 190 -1.29 2.88 14.79
CA GLY A 190 -0.18 2.02 14.38
C GLY A 190 0.02 1.99 12.88
N TRP A 191 -1.07 1.93 12.10
CA TRP A 191 -1.03 2.03 10.65
C TRP A 191 -0.51 3.38 10.19
N LEU A 192 -0.96 4.47 10.82
CA LEU A 192 -0.48 5.81 10.53
C LEU A 192 1.02 5.94 10.82
N LEU A 193 1.48 5.46 11.98
CA LEU A 193 2.89 5.47 12.38
C LEU A 193 3.75 4.64 11.43
N THR A 194 3.34 3.39 11.17
CA THR A 194 4.08 2.44 10.32
C THR A 194 4.19 2.95 8.89
N SER A 195 3.08 3.42 8.33
CA SER A 195 3.03 4.04 7.00
C SER A 195 3.92 5.28 6.93
N TRP A 196 3.84 6.16 7.92
CA TRP A 196 4.66 7.36 7.98
C TRP A 196 6.16 7.01 8.02
N LEU A 197 6.59 6.03 8.81
CA LEU A 197 7.98 5.57 8.86
C LEU A 197 8.47 5.07 7.49
N ILE A 198 7.67 4.25 6.81
CA ILE A 198 7.96 3.73 5.46
C ILE A 198 8.13 4.89 4.48
N PHE A 199 7.14 5.76 4.39
CA PHE A 199 7.11 6.84 3.40
C PHE A 199 8.17 7.89 3.70
N TYR A 200 8.44 8.18 4.97
CA TYR A 200 9.48 9.12 5.36
C TYR A 200 10.88 8.57 5.00
N ALA A 201 11.14 7.29 5.27
CA ALA A 201 12.38 6.64 4.86
C ALA A 201 12.58 6.68 3.33
N PHE A 202 11.52 6.41 2.57
CA PHE A 202 11.56 6.48 1.12
C PHE A 202 11.78 7.91 0.61
N ALA A 203 11.11 8.91 1.19
CA ALA A 203 11.29 10.32 0.84
C ALA A 203 12.74 10.78 1.08
N LEU A 204 13.35 10.36 2.19
CA LEU A 204 14.77 10.65 2.47
C LEU A 204 15.70 10.01 1.42
N TYR A 205 15.41 8.77 1.02
CA TYR A 205 16.18 8.08 -0.01
C TYR A 205 16.07 8.79 -1.38
N LEU A 206 14.86 9.17 -1.80
CA LEU A 206 14.62 9.90 -3.04
C LEU A 206 15.35 11.26 -3.04
N ARG A 207 15.27 12.01 -1.94
CA ARG A 207 15.95 13.30 -1.79
C ARG A 207 17.47 13.18 -1.93
N ARG A 208 18.07 12.14 -1.33
CA ARG A 208 19.52 11.87 -1.46
C ARG A 208 19.90 11.47 -2.87
N SER A 209 19.10 10.61 -3.51
CA SER A 209 19.35 10.13 -4.87
C SER A 209 19.34 11.26 -5.90
N CYS A 210 18.47 12.26 -5.72
CA CYS A 210 18.40 13.44 -6.57
C CYS A 210 19.64 14.34 -6.42
N ARG A 211 20.17 14.48 -5.19
CA ARG A 211 21.39 15.27 -4.92
C ARG A 211 22.68 14.68 -5.47
N ILE A 212 22.73 13.36 -5.70
CA ILE A 212 23.93 12.68 -6.22
C ILE A 212 23.99 12.76 -7.76
N GLN A 213 22.87 13.05 -8.42
CA GLN A 213 22.75 13.06 -9.88
C GLN A 213 22.83 14.47 -10.51
N GLY A 214 22.89 15.53 -9.71
CA GLY A 214 23.03 16.92 -10.16
C GLY A 214 24.31 17.54 -9.63
#